data_AF-A0A7W1HQI9-F1
#
_entry.id   AF-A0A7W1HQI9-F1
#
_cell.length_a   1.000
_cell.length_b   1.000
_cell.length_c   1.000
_cell.angle_alpha   90.00
_cell.angle_beta   90.00
_cell.angle_gamma   90.00
#
_symmetry.space_group_name_H-M   'P 1'
#
loop_
_entity.id
_entity.type
_entity.pdbx_description
1 polymer ?
#
loop_
_entity_poly.entity_id
_entity_poly.type
_entity_poly.pdbx_seq_one_letter_code
_entity_poly.pdbx_strand_id
1 'polypeptide(L)'
;MAQRSGVQKIKKEKRDRRAEAAPGLTRRSFLTFLGAGSAALVAGSAGVAISPAGAQEGFSGAASTPYRGDSAGSFGLSFKPIEPTDADELVLPEGFKFDIIRRWGEPVTADRNFGYNNDYVAYFPIDALQGGTSSEDGLLWVNHEYTNPKWVSDYTDPDNATKKTKDQVAKEKAAVGGSVIRVRKEGGTWKFVEDEEHNRRIDATTPMVLTGAAAGSDAVRGATEVIGTLANCSGGVTPWKTVLTCEENFQYYYGESSDDQLDDEALAETDRWLDDPDSAKPPEHYGWVVEIDPFDKNFTPRKHTWLGRLRHENVAIRVSEGGKVVAYTGHDQEDECIYK
;
A
#
# COMPACT_ATOMS: atom_id res chain seq x y z
N MET A 1 -6.90 55.51 -2.75
CA MET A 1 -6.95 55.01 -4.14
C MET A 1 -6.40 53.60 -4.13
N ALA A 2 -7.24 52.63 -4.48
CA ALA A 2 -6.93 51.21 -4.44
C ALA A 2 -6.06 50.79 -5.64
N GLN A 3 -5.00 50.02 -5.39
CA GLN A 3 -4.23 49.35 -6.44
C GLN A 3 -4.67 47.88 -6.46
N ARG A 4 -5.48 47.54 -7.46
CA ARG A 4 -5.94 46.17 -7.72
C ARG A 4 -4.78 45.38 -8.33
N SER A 5 -4.29 44.35 -7.64
CA SER A 5 -3.43 43.33 -8.26
C SER A 5 -4.30 42.43 -9.14
N GLY A 6 -4.10 42.50 -10.45
CA GLY A 6 -4.81 41.66 -11.41
C GLY A 6 -4.31 40.23 -11.37
N VAL A 7 -5.06 39.34 -10.72
CA VAL A 7 -4.91 37.89 -10.89
C VAL A 7 -5.58 37.52 -12.22
N GLN A 8 -4.77 37.11 -13.21
CA GLN A 8 -5.30 36.47 -14.42
C GLN A 8 -5.79 35.07 -14.04
N LYS A 9 -7.11 34.88 -14.01
CA LYS A 9 -7.72 33.55 -13.97
C LYS A 9 -7.41 32.83 -15.29
N ILE A 10 -6.55 31.82 -15.24
CA ILE A 10 -6.38 30.88 -16.35
C ILE A 10 -7.63 30.03 -16.41
N LYS A 11 -8.34 30.09 -17.54
CA LYS A 11 -9.53 29.28 -17.82
C LYS A 11 -9.10 27.81 -17.84
N LYS A 12 -9.67 26.98 -16.97
CA LYS A 12 -9.50 25.52 -17.02
C LYS A 12 -10.17 25.03 -18.32
N GLU A 13 -9.39 24.83 -19.38
CA GLU A 13 -9.89 24.14 -20.57
C GLU A 13 -10.15 22.69 -20.19
N LYS A 14 -11.43 22.29 -20.30
CA LYS A 14 -11.85 20.90 -20.16
C LYS A 14 -11.27 20.14 -21.35
N ARG A 15 -10.12 19.48 -21.15
CA ARG A 15 -9.58 18.53 -22.15
C ARG A 15 -10.50 17.32 -22.17
N ASP A 16 -11.42 17.28 -23.14
CA ASP A 16 -12.05 16.03 -23.56
C ASP A 16 -10.98 15.12 -24.16
N ARG A 17 -10.35 14.30 -23.31
CA ARG A 17 -9.59 13.14 -23.76
C ARG A 17 -10.52 11.94 -23.72
N ARG A 18 -11.28 11.73 -24.80
CA ARG A 18 -11.60 10.35 -25.18
C ARG A 18 -10.26 9.70 -25.52
N ALA A 19 -9.70 8.94 -24.59
CA ALA A 19 -8.62 8.03 -24.90
C ALA A 19 -9.20 6.95 -25.84
N GLU A 20 -9.06 7.14 -27.14
CA GLU A 20 -9.07 6.01 -28.05
C GLU A 20 -7.88 5.13 -27.67
N ALA A 21 -8.17 3.88 -27.29
CA ALA A 21 -7.13 2.91 -27.01
C ALA A 21 -6.28 2.73 -28.27
N ALA A 22 -5.00 3.12 -28.19
CA ALA A 22 -4.05 2.84 -29.26
C ALA A 22 -3.97 1.31 -29.46
N PRO A 23 -4.25 0.79 -30.66
CA PRO A 23 -4.16 -0.64 -30.90
C PRO A 23 -2.68 -1.03 -30.93
N GLY A 24 -2.26 -1.94 -30.04
CA GLY A 24 -0.97 -2.63 -30.19
C GLY A 24 -0.05 -2.69 -28.97
N LEU A 25 -0.32 -2.00 -27.87
CA LEU A 25 0.38 -2.25 -26.61
C LEU A 25 -0.58 -2.79 -25.54
N THR A 26 -0.46 -4.09 -25.25
CA THR A 26 -1.12 -4.65 -24.07
C THR A 26 -0.29 -4.34 -22.83
N ARG A 27 -0.92 -4.20 -21.64
CA ARG A 27 -0.21 -4.10 -20.34
C ARG A 27 0.84 -5.21 -20.19
N ARG A 28 0.55 -6.40 -20.72
CA ARG A 28 1.47 -7.55 -20.77
C ARG A 28 2.72 -7.26 -21.61
N SER A 29 2.58 -6.62 -22.76
CA SER A 29 3.73 -6.22 -23.61
C SER A 29 4.62 -5.21 -22.90
N PHE A 30 4.04 -4.26 -22.16
CA PHE A 30 4.78 -3.28 -21.37
C PHE A 30 5.53 -3.92 -20.19
N LEU A 31 4.85 -4.78 -19.41
CA LEU A 31 5.48 -5.50 -18.29
C LEU A 31 6.55 -6.50 -18.75
N THR A 32 6.36 -7.15 -19.91
CA THR A 32 7.38 -8.03 -20.50
C THR A 32 8.62 -7.25 -20.93
N PHE A 33 8.44 -6.03 -21.47
CA PHE A 33 9.56 -5.14 -21.83
C PHE A 33 10.36 -4.67 -20.60
N LEU A 34 9.69 -4.29 -19.50
CA LEU A 34 10.35 -3.95 -18.23
C LEU A 34 11.06 -5.15 -17.59
N GLY A 35 10.43 -6.33 -17.64
CA GLY A 35 11.03 -7.58 -17.15
C GLY A 35 12.28 -7.99 -17.94
N ALA A 36 12.28 -7.79 -19.26
CA ALA A 36 13.43 -8.09 -20.12
C ALA A 36 14.59 -7.09 -19.95
N GLY A 37 14.32 -5.82 -19.62
CA GLY A 37 15.35 -4.81 -19.35
C GLY A 37 16.24 -5.14 -18.15
N SER A 38 15.70 -5.85 -17.15
CA SER A 38 16.43 -6.31 -15.96
C SER A 38 17.42 -7.44 -16.26
N ALA A 39 17.19 -8.22 -17.32
CA ALA A 39 18.03 -9.36 -17.70
C ALA A 39 19.15 -8.99 -18.70
N ALA A 40 19.11 -7.79 -19.30
CA ALA A 40 20.07 -7.37 -20.33
C ALA A 40 21.33 -6.67 -19.78
N LEU A 41 21.42 -6.35 -18.49
CA LEU A 41 22.57 -5.64 -17.91
C LEU A 41 23.72 -6.55 -17.43
N VAL A 42 23.65 -7.87 -17.64
CA VAL A 42 24.71 -8.81 -17.19
C VAL A 42 25.58 -9.35 -18.33
N ALA A 43 25.44 -8.86 -19.57
CA ALA A 43 26.30 -9.26 -20.67
C ALA A 43 27.06 -8.08 -21.29
N GLY A 44 28.34 -7.94 -20.94
CA GLY A 44 29.35 -7.37 -21.83
C GLY A 44 29.83 -5.96 -21.48
N SER A 45 30.81 -5.89 -20.60
CA SER A 45 31.84 -4.84 -20.62
C SER A 45 32.62 -4.90 -21.94
N ALA A 46 32.17 -4.19 -22.96
CA ALA A 46 32.96 -3.79 -24.13
C ALA A 46 32.31 -2.55 -24.75
N GLY A 47 33.02 -1.43 -24.72
CA GLY A 47 32.47 -0.13 -25.13
C GLY A 47 32.05 -0.08 -26.59
N VAL A 48 30.95 0.63 -26.85
CA VAL A 48 30.62 1.17 -28.17
C VAL A 48 30.00 2.55 -27.99
N ALA A 49 30.48 3.48 -28.81
CA ALA A 49 30.28 4.92 -28.75
C ALA A 49 28.81 5.36 -28.86
N ILE A 50 28.49 6.42 -28.12
CA ILE A 50 27.28 7.21 -28.31
C ILE A 50 27.53 8.15 -29.49
N SER A 51 26.68 8.08 -30.52
CA SER A 51 26.50 9.18 -31.46
C SER A 51 25.01 9.30 -31.82
N PRO A 52 24.45 10.52 -31.81
CA PRO A 52 23.01 10.74 -31.96
C PRO A 52 22.67 10.90 -33.45
N ALA A 53 21.63 10.21 -33.94
CA ALA A 53 21.04 10.58 -35.23
C ALA A 53 19.60 10.08 -35.36
N GLY A 54 18.70 11.04 -35.56
CA GLY A 54 17.61 10.93 -36.54
C GLY A 54 16.38 10.13 -36.14
N ALA A 55 15.40 10.83 -35.56
CA ALA A 55 14.00 10.48 -35.77
C ALA A 55 13.62 10.81 -37.23
N GLN A 56 13.13 9.83 -37.99
CA GLN A 56 12.02 10.05 -38.92
C GLN A 56 11.33 8.74 -39.34
N GLU A 57 10.03 8.72 -39.02
CA GLU A 57 8.85 8.06 -39.60
C GLU A 57 8.96 6.89 -40.59
N GLY A 58 8.10 5.89 -40.37
CA GLY A 58 7.65 4.95 -41.39
C GLY A 58 7.01 3.68 -40.84
N PHE A 59 5.87 3.76 -40.13
CA PHE A 59 5.09 2.56 -39.79
C PHE A 59 4.23 2.16 -41.01
N SER A 60 4.81 1.40 -41.92
CA SER A 60 4.05 0.64 -42.91
C SER A 60 3.43 -0.58 -42.22
N GLY A 61 2.12 -0.72 -42.32
CA GLY A 61 1.37 -1.84 -41.77
C GLY A 61 1.94 -3.19 -42.20
N ALA A 62 2.24 -4.03 -41.22
CA ALA A 62 2.58 -5.43 -41.44
C ALA A 62 1.44 -6.30 -40.89
N ALA A 63 0.96 -7.15 -41.77
CA ALA A 63 -0.12 -8.10 -41.58
C ALA A 63 0.05 -8.97 -40.32
N SER A 64 -1.10 -9.38 -39.78
CA SER A 64 -1.24 -10.45 -38.80
C SER A 64 -0.46 -11.71 -39.19
N THR A 65 0.74 -11.86 -38.64
CA THR A 65 1.48 -13.13 -38.68
C THR A 65 1.00 -14.02 -37.53
N PRO A 66 0.57 -15.27 -37.80
CA PRO A 66 0.26 -16.22 -36.74
C PRO A 66 1.52 -16.52 -35.94
N TYR A 67 1.36 -16.54 -34.62
CA TYR A 67 2.41 -16.88 -33.66
C TYR A 67 3.00 -18.25 -33.98
N ARG A 68 4.19 -18.28 -34.59
CA ARG A 68 4.98 -19.49 -34.75
C ARG A 68 5.80 -19.65 -33.48
N GLY A 69 5.47 -20.68 -32.72
CA GLY A 69 6.25 -21.11 -31.58
C GLY A 69 7.70 -21.39 -31.96
N ASP A 70 8.55 -21.24 -30.95
CA ASP A 70 9.98 -21.50 -30.90
C ASP A 70 10.91 -20.39 -31.38
N SER A 71 11.44 -19.62 -30.42
CA SER A 71 12.90 -19.49 -30.26
C SER A 71 13.31 -18.78 -28.95
N ALA A 72 14.28 -19.42 -28.29
CA ALA A 72 15.29 -18.87 -27.36
C ALA A 72 14.84 -18.36 -25.97
N GLY A 73 14.90 -19.26 -24.98
CA GLY A 73 15.31 -18.92 -23.62
C GLY A 73 14.27 -18.38 -22.64
N SER A 74 12.96 -18.46 -22.94
CA SER A 74 11.95 -18.14 -21.93
C SER A 74 11.92 -19.23 -20.87
N PHE A 75 12.02 -18.86 -19.59
CA PHE A 75 11.51 -19.71 -18.53
C PHE A 75 10.01 -19.87 -18.80
N GLY A 76 9.63 -20.96 -19.46
CA GLY A 76 8.24 -21.28 -19.76
C GLY A 76 7.45 -21.33 -18.45
N LEU A 77 6.29 -20.69 -18.42
CA LEU A 77 5.40 -20.78 -17.27
C LEU A 77 5.08 -22.26 -17.01
N SER A 78 5.17 -22.69 -15.75
CA SER A 78 4.90 -24.08 -15.35
C SER A 78 3.40 -24.44 -15.31
N PHE A 79 2.53 -23.50 -15.69
CA PHE A 79 1.07 -23.64 -15.67
C PHE A 79 0.46 -22.96 -16.90
N LYS A 80 -0.74 -23.41 -17.26
CA LYS A 80 -1.54 -22.77 -18.31
C LYS A 80 -2.24 -21.52 -17.73
N PRO A 81 -2.03 -20.32 -18.30
CA PRO A 81 -2.76 -19.13 -17.87
C PRO A 81 -4.28 -19.30 -18.02
N ILE A 82 -5.04 -18.71 -17.10
CA ILE A 82 -6.50 -18.62 -17.17
C ILE A 82 -6.94 -17.45 -18.04
N GLU A 83 -8.19 -17.49 -18.50
CA GLU A 83 -8.85 -16.35 -19.15
C GLU A 83 -9.51 -15.44 -18.11
N PRO A 84 -9.66 -14.13 -18.40
CA PRO A 84 -10.45 -13.24 -17.55
C PRO A 84 -11.89 -13.73 -17.37
N THR A 85 -12.46 -13.50 -16.19
CA THR A 85 -13.84 -13.87 -15.85
C THR A 85 -14.47 -12.81 -14.95
N ASP A 86 -15.80 -12.71 -14.99
CA ASP A 86 -16.66 -11.89 -14.14
C ASP A 86 -17.40 -12.71 -13.07
N ALA A 87 -17.06 -13.99 -12.91
CA ALA A 87 -17.64 -14.84 -11.88
C ALA A 87 -17.21 -14.38 -10.47
N ASP A 88 -18.12 -14.47 -9.50
CA ASP A 88 -17.87 -14.13 -8.09
C ASP A 88 -17.16 -15.30 -7.35
N GLU A 89 -16.03 -15.74 -7.91
CA GLU A 89 -15.26 -16.88 -7.43
C GLU A 89 -13.76 -16.75 -7.78
N LEU A 90 -12.89 -17.28 -6.91
CA LEU A 90 -11.45 -17.31 -7.16
C LEU A 90 -11.10 -18.45 -8.13
N VAL A 91 -11.00 -18.12 -9.42
CA VAL A 91 -10.59 -19.06 -10.46
C VAL A 91 -9.07 -19.20 -10.50
N LEU A 92 -8.58 -20.43 -10.41
CA LEU A 92 -7.15 -20.76 -10.42
C LEU A 92 -6.76 -21.61 -11.63
N PRO A 93 -5.49 -21.60 -12.06
CA PRO A 93 -4.98 -22.55 -13.03
C PRO A 93 -5.19 -24.01 -12.58
N GLU A 94 -5.26 -24.92 -13.55
CA GLU A 94 -5.41 -26.36 -13.28
C GLU A 94 -4.31 -26.87 -12.33
N GLY A 95 -4.71 -27.63 -11.30
CA GLY A 95 -3.81 -28.19 -10.29
C GLY A 95 -3.47 -27.25 -9.12
N PHE A 96 -3.89 -25.98 -9.17
CA PHE A 96 -3.74 -25.04 -8.05
C PHE A 96 -4.93 -25.12 -7.10
N LYS A 97 -4.66 -24.79 -5.84
CA LYS A 97 -5.66 -24.67 -4.77
C LYS A 97 -5.32 -23.46 -3.90
N PHE A 98 -6.31 -22.99 -3.15
CA PHE A 98 -6.12 -21.99 -2.11
C PHE A 98 -6.72 -22.49 -0.80
N ASP A 99 -6.18 -21.99 0.31
CA ASP A 99 -6.75 -22.16 1.64
C ASP A 99 -7.11 -20.76 2.17
N ILE A 100 -8.24 -20.63 2.86
CA ILE A 100 -8.60 -19.38 3.53
C ILE A 100 -7.96 -19.37 4.92
N ILE A 101 -7.08 -18.40 5.16
CA ILE A 101 -6.33 -18.28 6.42
C ILE A 101 -7.16 -17.56 7.49
N ARG A 102 -7.64 -16.36 7.16
CA ARG A 102 -8.49 -15.52 8.02
C ARG A 102 -9.38 -14.63 7.15
N ARG A 103 -10.56 -14.29 7.69
CA ARG A 103 -11.52 -13.34 7.10
C ARG A 103 -11.70 -12.14 8.02
N TRP A 104 -12.10 -11.00 7.45
CA TRP A 104 -12.56 -9.87 8.24
C TRP A 104 -13.59 -10.29 9.30
N GLY A 105 -13.45 -9.75 10.51
CA GLY A 105 -14.36 -10.00 11.62
C GLY A 105 -14.11 -11.29 12.39
N GLU A 106 -13.30 -12.23 11.86
CA GLU A 106 -12.82 -13.37 12.63
C GLU A 106 -11.82 -12.90 13.71
N PRO A 107 -11.74 -13.55 14.89
CA PRO A 107 -10.85 -13.12 15.96
C PRO A 107 -9.37 -13.23 15.57
N VAL A 108 -8.55 -12.28 16.02
CA VAL A 108 -7.07 -12.38 16.04
C VAL A 108 -6.61 -12.67 17.47
N THR A 109 -7.22 -11.98 18.43
CA THR A 109 -7.11 -12.22 19.87
C THR A 109 -8.53 -12.35 20.44
N ALA A 110 -8.64 -12.58 21.75
CA ALA A 110 -9.94 -12.66 22.43
C ALA A 110 -10.75 -11.34 22.35
N ASP A 111 -10.08 -10.20 22.20
CA ASP A 111 -10.68 -8.86 22.25
C ASP A 111 -10.59 -8.09 20.93
N ARG A 112 -9.83 -8.58 19.94
CA ARG A 112 -9.61 -7.91 18.66
C ARG A 112 -9.82 -8.86 17.48
N ASN A 113 -10.55 -8.37 16.48
CA ASN A 113 -10.84 -9.11 15.25
C ASN A 113 -9.85 -8.77 14.14
N PHE A 114 -9.84 -9.56 13.07
CA PHE A 114 -9.11 -9.28 11.85
C PHE A 114 -9.78 -8.11 11.11
N GLY A 115 -8.97 -7.19 10.58
CA GLY A 115 -9.45 -5.94 9.97
C GLY A 115 -10.12 -6.12 8.60
N TYR A 116 -10.52 -4.99 8.02
CA TYR A 116 -11.27 -4.92 6.76
C TYR A 116 -10.35 -4.58 5.58
N ASN A 117 -10.71 -5.04 4.38
CA ASN A 117 -9.96 -4.83 3.13
C ASN A 117 -8.46 -5.09 3.30
N ASN A 118 -8.13 -6.38 3.43
CA ASN A 118 -6.74 -6.78 3.48
C ASN A 118 -5.98 -6.29 2.24
N ASP A 119 -4.79 -5.76 2.46
CA ASP A 119 -3.89 -5.37 1.38
C ASP A 119 -2.55 -6.11 1.57
N TYR A 120 -1.43 -5.40 1.65
CA TYR A 120 -0.11 -6.01 1.64
C TYR A 120 0.10 -7.06 2.73
N VAL A 121 0.66 -8.18 2.29
CA VAL A 121 1.02 -9.31 3.13
C VAL A 121 2.53 -9.51 3.10
N ALA A 122 3.14 -9.62 4.28
CA ALA A 122 4.53 -10.02 4.42
C ALA A 122 4.64 -11.30 5.24
N TYR A 123 5.40 -12.28 4.73
CA TYR A 123 5.67 -13.54 5.42
C TYR A 123 7.05 -13.52 6.08
N PHE A 124 7.07 -13.91 7.34
CA PHE A 124 8.27 -14.05 8.15
C PHE A 124 8.37 -15.49 8.64
N PRO A 125 9.38 -16.28 8.22
CA PRO A 125 9.62 -17.60 8.80
C PRO A 125 9.68 -17.52 10.32
N ILE A 126 9.05 -18.45 11.02
CA ILE A 126 9.01 -18.41 12.50
C ILE A 126 10.42 -18.46 13.12
N ASP A 127 11.36 -19.08 12.39
CA ASP A 127 12.75 -19.27 12.75
C ASP A 127 13.70 -18.21 12.13
N ALA A 128 13.15 -17.13 11.53
CA ALA A 128 13.94 -16.15 10.79
C ALA A 128 15.00 -15.44 11.65
N LEU A 129 14.71 -15.18 12.92
CA LEU A 129 15.67 -14.55 13.84
C LEU A 129 16.84 -15.48 14.20
N GLN A 130 16.70 -16.79 14.01
CA GLN A 130 17.78 -17.77 14.17
C GLN A 130 18.47 -18.10 12.83
N GLY A 131 18.17 -17.35 11.75
CA GLY A 131 18.71 -17.59 10.41
C GLY A 131 17.99 -18.71 9.65
N GLY A 132 16.85 -19.18 10.16
CA GLY A 132 16.02 -20.17 9.51
C GLY A 132 15.21 -19.59 8.35
N THR A 133 14.63 -20.51 7.57
CA THR A 133 13.89 -20.20 6.34
C THR A 133 12.66 -21.09 6.21
N SER A 134 12.00 -21.41 7.33
CA SER A 134 10.75 -22.17 7.30
C SER A 134 9.79 -21.62 6.25
N SER A 135 9.31 -22.50 5.38
CA SER A 135 8.30 -22.18 4.37
C SER A 135 6.93 -22.78 4.72
N GLU A 136 6.78 -23.32 5.93
CA GLU A 136 5.58 -24.04 6.39
C GLU A 136 5.09 -23.57 7.77
N ASP A 137 5.81 -22.67 8.44
CA ASP A 137 5.43 -22.07 9.73
C ASP A 137 6.04 -20.67 9.82
N GLY A 138 5.21 -19.65 10.00
CA GLY A 138 5.66 -18.27 10.01
C GLY A 138 4.62 -17.29 10.52
N LEU A 139 5.04 -16.05 10.67
CA LEU A 139 4.19 -14.90 10.97
C LEU A 139 3.82 -14.22 9.65
N LEU A 140 2.56 -13.82 9.53
CA LEU A 140 2.10 -12.88 8.52
C LEU A 140 1.88 -11.52 9.18
N TRP A 141 2.42 -10.49 8.55
CA TRP A 141 1.83 -9.17 8.63
C TRP A 141 0.79 -9.04 7.52
N VAL A 142 -0.37 -8.48 7.83
CA VAL A 142 -1.43 -8.17 6.85
C VAL A 142 -1.95 -6.75 7.11
N ASN A 143 -1.84 -5.88 6.12
CA ASN A 143 -2.46 -4.54 6.14
C ASN A 143 -3.99 -4.63 6.09
N HIS A 144 -4.67 -3.64 6.66
CA HIS A 144 -6.11 -3.38 6.55
C HIS A 144 -6.29 -1.92 6.14
N GLU A 145 -6.54 -1.71 4.85
CA GLU A 145 -6.32 -0.40 4.23
C GLU A 145 -7.43 0.60 4.54
N TYR A 146 -8.67 0.25 4.23
CA TYR A 146 -9.83 1.13 4.37
C TYR A 146 -11.06 0.36 4.81
N THR A 147 -12.12 1.09 5.14
CA THR A 147 -13.42 0.50 5.51
C THR A 147 -14.46 0.76 4.44
N ASN A 148 -15.47 -0.11 4.40
CA ASN A 148 -16.74 0.26 3.80
C ASN A 148 -17.72 0.61 4.94
N PRO A 149 -18.11 1.88 5.12
CA PRO A 149 -18.93 2.31 6.26
C PRO A 149 -20.25 1.55 6.39
N LYS A 150 -20.88 1.18 5.26
CA LYS A 150 -22.12 0.40 5.25
C LYS A 150 -21.94 -0.96 5.93
N TRP A 151 -20.81 -1.62 5.71
CA TRP A 151 -20.57 -2.97 6.22
C TRP A 151 -19.91 -2.98 7.59
N VAL A 152 -19.04 -2.00 7.87
CA VAL A 152 -18.23 -1.97 9.09
C VAL A 152 -18.94 -1.26 10.24
N SER A 153 -19.68 -0.18 9.96
CA SER A 153 -20.30 0.68 10.98
C SER A 153 -21.80 0.86 10.81
N ASP A 154 -22.43 0.14 9.88
CA ASP A 154 -23.85 0.32 9.54
C ASP A 154 -24.19 1.77 9.14
N TYR A 155 -23.19 2.56 8.70
CA TYR A 155 -23.40 3.92 8.21
C TYR A 155 -23.84 3.85 6.75
N THR A 156 -25.13 4.06 6.50
CA THR A 156 -25.77 3.80 5.21
C THR A 156 -26.07 5.07 4.40
N ASP A 157 -25.47 6.21 4.76
CA ASP A 157 -25.64 7.48 4.05
C ASP A 157 -24.49 7.66 3.05
N PRO A 158 -24.70 7.34 1.76
CA PRO A 158 -23.62 7.41 0.76
C PRO A 158 -23.22 8.84 0.42
N ASP A 159 -24.05 9.84 0.74
CA ASP A 159 -23.81 11.25 0.44
C ASP A 159 -23.08 11.95 1.58
N ASN A 160 -22.73 11.23 2.66
CA ASN A 160 -22.08 11.77 3.85
C ASN A 160 -22.81 12.99 4.46
N ALA A 161 -24.13 13.10 4.28
CA ALA A 161 -24.93 14.25 4.72
C ALA A 161 -25.28 14.21 6.23
N THR A 162 -25.25 13.02 6.82
CA THR A 162 -25.57 12.77 8.23
C THR A 162 -24.30 12.51 9.05
N LYS A 163 -24.34 12.80 10.35
CA LYS A 163 -23.19 12.56 11.23
C LYS A 163 -23.04 11.09 11.60
N LYS A 164 -21.80 10.60 11.67
CA LYS A 164 -21.47 9.33 12.30
C LYS A 164 -21.58 9.46 13.83
N THR A 165 -22.03 8.39 14.48
CA THR A 165 -21.97 8.28 15.94
C THR A 165 -20.56 7.89 16.38
N LYS A 166 -20.22 8.11 17.66
CA LYS A 166 -18.94 7.69 18.22
C LYS A 166 -18.67 6.19 18.09
N ASP A 167 -19.70 5.36 18.24
CA ASP A 167 -19.61 3.90 18.08
C ASP A 167 -19.25 3.52 16.63
N GLN A 168 -19.83 4.22 15.65
CA GLN A 168 -19.53 4.01 14.24
C GLN A 168 -18.07 4.36 13.91
N VAL A 169 -17.61 5.52 14.37
CA VAL A 169 -16.20 5.92 14.21
C VAL A 169 -15.26 4.93 14.92
N ALA A 170 -15.62 4.45 16.11
CA ALA A 170 -14.81 3.48 16.86
C ALA A 170 -14.70 2.13 16.13
N LYS A 171 -15.80 1.63 15.53
CA LYS A 171 -15.79 0.40 14.71
C LYS A 171 -14.86 0.52 13.51
N GLU A 172 -14.90 1.66 12.82
CA GLU A 172 -14.04 1.90 11.65
C GLU A 172 -12.57 2.03 12.04
N LYS A 173 -12.27 2.75 13.14
CA LYS A 173 -10.91 2.85 13.69
C LYS A 173 -10.30 1.50 14.03
N ALA A 174 -11.11 0.58 14.57
CA ALA A 174 -10.69 -0.78 14.90
C ALA A 174 -10.54 -1.68 13.66
N ALA A 175 -11.09 -1.30 12.51
CA ALA A 175 -11.08 -2.12 11.30
C ALA A 175 -9.86 -1.89 10.40
N VAL A 176 -9.16 -0.75 10.51
CA VAL A 176 -7.98 -0.41 9.71
C VAL A 176 -6.66 -0.77 10.42
N GLY A 177 -5.53 -0.56 9.76
CA GLY A 177 -4.19 -0.76 10.32
C GLY A 177 -3.54 -2.03 9.78
N GLY A 178 -3.28 -2.99 10.66
CA GLY A 178 -2.82 -4.32 10.29
C GLY A 178 -2.94 -5.37 11.39
N SER A 179 -2.66 -6.61 11.03
CA SER A 179 -2.58 -7.76 11.93
C SER A 179 -1.21 -8.43 11.82
N VAL A 180 -0.64 -8.81 12.96
CA VAL A 180 0.34 -9.89 13.00
C VAL A 180 -0.42 -11.17 13.35
N ILE A 181 -0.30 -12.21 12.54
CA ILE A 181 -0.89 -13.53 12.79
C ILE A 181 0.11 -14.64 12.53
N ARG A 182 0.11 -15.71 13.32
CA ARG A 182 0.89 -16.91 13.00
C ARG A 182 0.09 -17.85 12.11
N VAL A 183 0.77 -18.40 11.12
CA VAL A 183 0.23 -19.39 10.19
C VAL A 183 1.14 -20.60 10.12
N ARG A 184 0.54 -21.78 10.05
CA ARG A 184 1.25 -23.04 9.89
C ARG A 184 0.54 -23.94 8.88
N LYS A 185 1.33 -24.62 8.07
CA LYS A 185 0.86 -25.64 7.14
C LYS A 185 0.82 -26.99 7.84
N GLU A 186 -0.36 -27.59 7.86
CA GLU A 186 -0.62 -28.88 8.49
C GLU A 186 -1.33 -29.80 7.50
N GLY A 187 -0.78 -30.98 7.23
CA GLY A 187 -1.38 -31.92 6.27
C GLY A 187 -1.55 -31.35 4.87
N GLY A 188 -0.73 -30.36 4.48
CA GLY A 188 -0.82 -29.71 3.18
C GLY A 188 -1.79 -28.53 3.08
N THR A 189 -2.38 -28.08 4.19
CA THR A 189 -3.30 -26.94 4.28
C THR A 189 -2.77 -25.89 5.25
N TRP A 190 -2.79 -24.62 4.83
CA TRP A 190 -2.44 -23.51 5.71
C TRP A 190 -3.55 -23.20 6.70
N LYS A 191 -3.18 -22.94 7.95
CA LYS A 191 -4.08 -22.59 9.04
C LYS A 191 -3.55 -21.45 9.87
N PHE A 192 -4.46 -20.66 10.42
CA PHE A 192 -4.18 -19.77 11.53
C PHE A 192 -3.84 -20.57 12.80
N VAL A 193 -2.85 -20.11 13.57
CA VAL A 193 -2.50 -20.70 14.86
C VAL A 193 -3.15 -19.87 15.98
N GLU A 194 -4.14 -20.47 16.63
CA GLU A 194 -4.86 -19.90 17.77
C GLU A 194 -3.95 -19.77 19.02
N ASP A 195 -4.32 -18.88 19.94
CA ASP A 195 -3.64 -18.64 21.22
C ASP A 195 -2.12 -18.41 21.13
N GLU A 196 -1.67 -17.84 20.02
CA GLU A 196 -0.27 -17.51 19.82
C GLU A 196 0.07 -16.09 20.32
N GLU A 197 1.20 -15.97 21.01
CA GLU A 197 1.66 -14.74 21.65
C GLU A 197 1.97 -13.59 20.68
N HIS A 198 2.30 -13.92 19.43
CA HIS A 198 2.59 -12.95 18.38
C HIS A 198 1.31 -12.35 17.78
N ASN A 199 0.17 -13.04 17.89
CA ASN A 199 -1.09 -12.60 17.30
C ASN A 199 -1.54 -11.29 17.94
N ARG A 200 -1.68 -10.23 17.14
CA ARG A 200 -2.13 -8.92 17.63
C ARG A 200 -2.63 -8.02 16.50
N ARG A 201 -3.43 -7.03 16.89
CA ARG A 201 -3.87 -5.93 16.04
C ARG A 201 -3.05 -4.68 16.33
N ILE A 202 -2.72 -3.97 15.25
CA ILE A 202 -2.23 -2.60 15.27
C ILE A 202 -3.23 -1.81 14.42
N ASP A 203 -3.83 -0.76 14.97
CA ASP A 203 -4.98 -0.08 14.36
C ASP A 203 -4.91 1.44 14.58
N ALA A 204 -5.98 2.17 14.21
CA ALA A 204 -6.04 3.62 14.34
C ALA A 204 -6.07 4.14 15.80
N THR A 205 -6.05 3.23 16.80
CA THR A 205 -6.03 3.57 18.23
C THR A 205 -4.71 3.19 18.92
N THR A 206 -3.79 2.53 18.22
CA THR A 206 -2.54 2.02 18.80
C THR A 206 -1.53 3.15 19.05
N PRO A 207 -0.98 3.32 20.26
CA PRO A 207 0.08 4.29 20.52
C PRO A 207 1.36 4.01 19.72
N MET A 208 1.98 5.05 19.17
CA MET A 208 3.18 4.98 18.35
C MET A 208 4.13 6.13 18.66
N VAL A 209 5.40 5.98 18.27
CA VAL A 209 6.41 7.05 18.36
C VAL A 209 6.76 7.60 16.98
N LEU A 210 7.02 8.90 16.91
CA LEU A 210 7.62 9.52 15.74
C LEU A 210 9.15 9.44 15.85
N THR A 211 9.80 9.11 14.74
CA THR A 211 11.27 9.07 14.66
C THR A 211 11.74 9.80 13.42
N GLY A 212 12.94 10.38 13.47
CA GLY A 212 13.50 11.16 12.36
C GLY A 212 13.31 12.68 12.55
N ALA A 213 13.61 13.43 11.49
CA ALA A 213 13.81 14.88 11.58
C ALA A 213 12.56 15.70 11.93
N ALA A 214 11.35 15.19 11.67
CA ALA A 214 10.13 15.92 11.97
C ALA A 214 9.62 15.66 13.40
N ALA A 215 10.09 14.62 14.09
CA ALA A 215 9.66 14.32 15.45
C ALA A 215 9.94 15.51 16.40
N GLY A 216 8.91 15.98 17.10
CA GLY A 216 8.98 17.14 18.00
C GLY A 216 9.00 18.50 17.31
N SER A 217 8.92 18.56 15.97
CA SER A 217 8.92 19.81 15.22
C SER A 217 7.51 20.39 15.02
N ASP A 218 7.42 21.66 14.63
CA ASP A 218 6.15 22.31 14.29
C ASP A 218 5.39 21.61 13.16
N ALA A 219 6.09 20.91 12.25
CA ALA A 219 5.48 20.16 11.14
C ALA A 219 4.60 18.99 11.61
N VAL A 220 4.75 18.55 12.86
CA VAL A 220 3.91 17.56 13.52
C VAL A 220 3.33 18.11 14.82
N ARG A 221 3.14 19.44 14.89
CA ARG A 221 2.58 20.15 16.05
C ARG A 221 3.33 19.86 17.37
N GLY A 222 4.64 19.66 17.29
CA GLY A 222 5.49 19.35 18.45
C GLY A 222 5.39 17.91 18.96
N ALA A 223 4.67 17.02 18.28
CA ALA A 223 4.48 15.65 18.73
C ALA A 223 5.75 14.79 18.61
N THR A 224 6.06 14.01 19.64
CA THR A 224 7.02 12.89 19.60
C THR A 224 6.34 11.53 19.69
N GLU A 225 5.09 11.51 20.17
CA GLU A 225 4.22 10.35 20.27
C GLU A 225 2.91 10.66 19.56
N VAL A 226 2.36 9.67 18.86
CA VAL A 226 1.13 9.79 18.07
C VAL A 226 0.25 8.56 18.26
N ILE A 227 -1.00 8.64 17.81
CA ILE A 227 -1.96 7.54 17.95
C ILE A 227 -2.36 7.05 16.56
N GLY A 228 -2.15 5.76 16.34
CA GLY A 228 -2.74 4.99 15.28
C GLY A 228 -2.01 5.00 13.95
N THR A 229 -2.33 4.00 13.15
CA THR A 229 -2.03 3.92 11.72
C THR A 229 -3.31 3.57 10.97
N LEU A 230 -3.48 4.12 9.77
CA LEU A 230 -4.67 3.96 8.93
C LEU A 230 -4.29 4.14 7.45
N ALA A 231 -5.20 3.81 6.52
CA ALA A 231 -4.90 3.87 5.09
C ALA A 231 -3.65 3.04 4.73
N ASN A 232 -3.49 1.89 5.39
CA ASN A 232 -2.33 1.02 5.24
C ASN A 232 -2.44 0.27 3.91
N CYS A 233 -1.83 0.80 2.85
CA CYS A 233 -1.92 0.28 1.49
C CYS A 233 -0.94 -0.89 1.28
N SER A 234 0.27 -0.61 0.81
CA SER A 234 1.30 -1.61 0.62
C SER A 234 2.40 -1.56 1.68
N GLY A 235 3.58 -2.11 1.36
CA GLY A 235 4.68 -2.15 2.31
C GLY A 235 5.97 -2.77 1.79
N GLY A 236 6.85 -3.07 2.74
CA GLY A 236 8.13 -3.69 2.51
C GLY A 236 8.66 -4.41 3.74
N VAL A 237 9.69 -5.24 3.56
CA VAL A 237 10.38 -5.93 4.66
C VAL A 237 11.80 -5.40 4.76
N THR A 238 12.21 -5.06 5.97
CA THR A 238 13.58 -4.60 6.23
C THR A 238 14.57 -5.77 6.28
N PRO A 239 15.86 -5.53 6.02
CA PRO A 239 16.90 -6.55 6.21
C PRO A 239 16.98 -7.12 7.63
N TRP A 240 16.55 -6.35 8.63
CA TRP A 240 16.48 -6.74 10.05
C TRP A 240 15.12 -7.31 10.47
N LYS A 241 14.29 -7.75 9.51
CA LYS A 241 13.08 -8.56 9.74
C LYS A 241 11.93 -7.84 10.44
N THR A 242 11.85 -6.53 10.30
CA THR A 242 10.63 -5.76 10.58
C THR A 242 9.84 -5.55 9.29
N VAL A 243 8.55 -5.27 9.44
CA VAL A 243 7.70 -4.83 8.32
C VAL A 243 7.60 -3.31 8.33
N LEU A 244 7.59 -2.73 7.13
CA LEU A 244 7.23 -1.36 6.87
C LEU A 244 5.86 -1.36 6.19
N THR A 245 4.86 -0.76 6.85
CA THR A 245 3.53 -0.53 6.28
C THR A 245 3.38 0.94 5.94
N CYS A 246 2.61 1.25 4.89
CA CYS A 246 2.59 2.58 4.28
C CYS A 246 1.20 3.23 4.42
N GLU A 247 1.14 4.41 5.04
CA GLU A 247 -0.08 5.21 5.08
C GLU A 247 -0.22 5.99 3.76
N GLU A 248 -1.30 5.72 3.04
CA GLU A 248 -1.48 6.18 1.66
C GLU A 248 -2.58 7.25 1.59
N ASN A 249 -3.85 6.87 1.43
CA ASN A 249 -4.98 7.78 1.39
C ASN A 249 -5.47 8.29 2.78
N PHE A 250 -4.55 8.73 3.64
CA PHE A 250 -4.86 9.14 5.02
C PHE A 250 -5.73 10.40 5.13
N GLN A 251 -5.74 11.23 4.08
CA GLN A 251 -6.53 12.47 4.03
C GLN A 251 -8.04 12.23 4.11
N TYR A 252 -8.52 11.04 3.71
CA TYR A 252 -9.95 10.72 3.80
C TYR A 252 -10.44 10.62 5.25
N TYR A 253 -9.56 10.57 6.24
CA TYR A 253 -9.96 10.35 7.64
C TYR A 253 -9.99 11.66 8.45
N TYR A 254 -8.90 12.42 8.40
CA TYR A 254 -8.73 13.66 9.16
C TYR A 254 -8.54 14.91 8.28
N GLY A 255 -8.64 14.78 6.96
CA GLY A 255 -8.36 15.85 5.99
C GLY A 255 -6.87 16.08 5.73
N GLU A 256 -6.57 17.17 5.02
CA GLU A 256 -5.23 17.75 4.88
C GLU A 256 -5.21 19.16 5.48
N SER A 257 -4.12 19.54 6.14
CA SER A 257 -4.08 20.76 6.95
C SER A 257 -3.98 22.04 6.12
N SER A 258 -4.86 23.00 6.41
CA SER A 258 -4.46 24.40 6.68
C SER A 258 -5.34 25.10 7.71
N ASP A 259 -6.56 24.62 7.97
CA ASP A 259 -7.48 25.19 8.97
C ASP A 259 -7.84 24.16 10.05
N ASP A 260 -7.90 24.61 11.31
CA ASP A 260 -8.22 23.76 12.47
C ASP A 260 -9.69 23.28 12.49
N GLN A 261 -10.50 23.66 11.49
CA GLN A 261 -11.90 23.28 11.31
C GLN A 261 -12.17 23.08 9.81
N LEU A 262 -12.56 21.87 9.42
CA LEU A 262 -13.16 21.64 8.10
C LEU A 262 -14.60 22.18 8.11
N ASP A 263 -15.01 22.83 7.02
CA ASP A 263 -16.42 23.16 6.81
C ASP A 263 -17.24 21.90 6.43
N ASP A 264 -18.57 22.04 6.36
CA ASP A 264 -19.46 20.91 6.10
C ASP A 264 -19.22 20.26 4.72
N GLU A 265 -18.75 21.04 3.73
CA GLU A 265 -18.43 20.54 2.39
C GLU A 265 -17.13 19.71 2.42
N ALA A 266 -16.07 20.23 3.04
CA ALA A 266 -14.82 19.51 3.22
C ALA A 266 -14.96 18.28 4.13
N LEU A 267 -15.84 18.32 5.13
CA LEU A 267 -16.15 17.16 5.97
C LEU A 267 -16.86 16.04 5.19
N ALA A 268 -17.73 16.40 4.23
CA ALA A 268 -18.44 15.42 3.42
C ALA A 268 -17.51 14.62 2.49
N GLU A 269 -16.35 15.20 2.12
CA GLU A 269 -15.28 14.55 1.36
C GLU A 269 -14.40 13.61 2.20
N THR A 270 -14.65 13.51 3.50
CA THR A 270 -13.99 12.57 4.43
C THR A 270 -14.90 11.40 4.80
N ASP A 271 -14.34 10.37 5.42
CA ASP A 271 -15.05 9.30 6.11
C ASP A 271 -15.72 9.77 7.42
N ARG A 272 -15.81 11.08 7.67
CA ARG A 272 -16.50 11.69 8.80
C ARG A 272 -16.02 11.23 10.18
N TRP A 273 -14.76 10.82 10.32
CA TRP A 273 -14.18 10.48 11.62
C TRP A 273 -14.10 11.67 12.58
N LEU A 274 -14.13 12.89 12.03
CA LEU A 274 -14.19 14.13 12.79
C LEU A 274 -15.55 14.38 13.46
N ASP A 275 -16.59 13.59 13.19
CA ASP A 275 -17.84 13.63 13.94
C ASP A 275 -17.69 13.14 15.40
N ASP A 276 -16.59 12.45 15.72
CA ASP A 276 -16.17 12.18 17.10
C ASP A 276 -14.93 13.03 17.47
N PRO A 277 -15.14 14.28 17.92
CA PRO A 277 -14.02 15.19 18.22
C PRO A 277 -13.14 14.71 19.39
N ASP A 278 -13.67 13.87 20.29
CA ASP A 278 -12.92 13.37 21.44
C ASP A 278 -11.82 12.38 21.03
N SER A 279 -12.03 11.67 19.91
CA SER A 279 -11.05 10.70 19.38
C SER A 279 -10.25 11.24 18.19
N ALA A 280 -10.56 12.44 17.69
CA ALA A 280 -9.87 13.09 16.58
C ALA A 280 -8.37 13.29 16.85
N LYS A 281 -7.57 13.25 15.77
CA LYS A 281 -6.12 13.43 15.81
C LYS A 281 -5.69 14.39 14.69
N PRO A 282 -4.62 15.16 14.89
CA PRO A 282 -4.10 16.05 13.85
C PRO A 282 -3.73 15.28 12.57
N PRO A 283 -4.10 15.77 11.37
CA PRO A 283 -3.79 15.09 10.10
C PRO A 283 -2.28 14.98 9.84
N GLU A 284 -1.47 15.89 10.40
CA GLU A 284 -0.01 15.87 10.26
C GLU A 284 0.64 14.64 10.93
N HIS A 285 -0.09 13.92 11.78
CA HIS A 285 0.35 12.68 12.42
C HIS A 285 0.29 11.45 11.48
N TYR A 286 -0.24 11.59 10.27
CA TYR A 286 -0.44 10.52 9.30
C TYR A 286 0.22 10.85 7.95
N GLY A 287 0.32 9.84 7.08
CA GLY A 287 1.02 9.92 5.79
C GLY A 287 2.48 9.52 5.87
N TRP A 288 2.80 8.61 6.79
CA TRP A 288 4.16 8.16 7.05
C TRP A 288 4.32 6.67 6.79
N VAL A 289 5.56 6.24 6.52
CA VAL A 289 5.92 4.82 6.61
C VAL A 289 6.03 4.42 8.09
N VAL A 290 5.35 3.35 8.48
CA VAL A 290 5.30 2.82 9.84
C VAL A 290 6.02 1.48 9.94
N GLU A 291 6.95 1.36 10.89
CA GLU A 291 7.66 0.12 11.17
C GLU A 291 7.01 -0.65 12.32
N ILE A 292 6.85 -1.96 12.12
CA ILE A 292 6.36 -2.94 13.09
C ILE A 292 7.33 -4.12 13.17
N ASP A 293 7.66 -4.56 14.38
CA ASP A 293 8.39 -5.83 14.59
C ASP A 293 7.39 -6.99 14.75
N PRO A 294 7.26 -7.92 13.78
CA PRO A 294 6.32 -9.02 13.92
C PRO A 294 6.69 -9.99 15.06
N PHE A 295 7.97 -10.08 15.45
CA PHE A 295 8.46 -11.02 16.46
C PHE A 295 8.40 -10.48 17.89
N ASP A 296 8.37 -9.15 18.08
CA ASP A 296 8.25 -8.54 19.42
C ASP A 296 6.87 -7.89 19.60
N LYS A 297 6.00 -8.52 20.41
CA LYS A 297 4.67 -7.99 20.73
C LYS A 297 4.67 -6.71 21.56
N ASN A 298 5.78 -6.41 22.23
CA ASN A 298 5.93 -5.19 23.03
C ASN A 298 6.61 -4.06 22.25
N PHE A 299 7.01 -4.30 21.01
CA PHE A 299 7.58 -3.28 20.16
C PHE A 299 6.59 -2.13 19.97
N THR A 300 6.97 -0.93 20.37
CA THR A 300 6.21 0.29 20.10
C THR A 300 6.38 0.67 18.62
N PRO A 301 5.29 0.66 17.81
CA PRO A 301 5.33 1.04 16.40
C PRO A 301 5.98 2.41 16.19
N ARG A 302 6.69 2.57 15.07
CA ARG A 302 7.46 3.79 14.77
C ARG A 302 7.05 4.36 13.44
N LYS A 303 6.66 5.63 13.38
CA LYS A 303 6.53 6.34 12.12
C LYS A 303 7.87 7.00 11.76
N HIS A 304 8.36 6.73 10.56
CA HIS A 304 9.68 7.14 10.09
C HIS A 304 9.60 8.42 9.27
N THR A 305 9.76 9.57 9.92
CA THR A 305 9.55 10.87 9.26
C THR A 305 10.64 11.23 8.26
N TRP A 306 11.77 10.52 8.28
CA TRP A 306 12.88 10.73 7.33
C TRP A 306 12.58 10.17 5.94
N LEU A 307 11.50 9.37 5.78
CA LEU A 307 11.02 8.86 4.50
C LEU A 307 10.04 9.82 3.79
N GLY A 308 9.79 11.00 4.38
CA GLY A 308 8.84 11.99 3.86
C GLY A 308 7.40 11.75 4.35
N ARG A 309 6.54 12.76 4.15
CA ARG A 309 5.09 12.66 4.36
C ARG A 309 4.38 12.79 3.02
N LEU A 310 3.73 11.72 2.58
CA LEU A 310 3.05 11.62 1.29
C LEU A 310 2.09 10.41 1.30
N ARG A 311 1.31 10.19 0.23
CA ARG A 311 0.48 8.99 0.10
C ARG A 311 1.35 7.80 -0.33
N HIS A 312 1.93 7.11 0.66
CA HIS A 312 2.90 6.05 0.39
C HIS A 312 2.17 4.80 -0.13
N GLU A 313 2.43 4.41 -1.38
CA GLU A 313 1.96 3.11 -1.91
C GLU A 313 2.69 1.98 -1.17
N ASN A 314 3.99 1.81 -1.47
CA ASN A 314 4.87 0.82 -0.88
C ASN A 314 6.22 1.42 -0.49
N VAL A 315 7.08 0.57 0.11
CA VAL A 315 8.49 0.89 0.32
C VAL A 315 9.39 -0.28 -0.06
N ALA A 316 10.14 -0.12 -1.14
CA ALA A 316 11.08 -1.13 -1.61
C ALA A 316 12.47 -0.90 -1.00
N ILE A 317 12.91 -1.83 -0.15
CA ILE A 317 14.22 -1.76 0.51
C ILE A 317 15.30 -2.51 -0.30
N ARG A 318 16.47 -1.87 -0.42
CA ARG A 318 17.71 -2.46 -0.93
C ARG A 318 18.89 -2.07 -0.04
N VAL A 319 19.91 -2.92 -0.01
CA VAL A 319 21.21 -2.59 0.58
C VAL A 319 22.18 -2.33 -0.56
N SER A 320 22.77 -1.14 -0.59
CA SER A 320 23.79 -0.76 -1.58
C SER A 320 25.09 -1.54 -1.36
N GLU A 321 25.97 -1.55 -2.36
CA GLU A 321 27.30 -2.18 -2.26
C GLU A 321 28.12 -1.67 -1.06
N GLY A 322 27.95 -0.40 -0.68
CA GLY A 322 28.59 0.22 0.48
C GLY A 322 27.88 -0.05 1.82
N GLY A 323 26.89 -0.94 1.86
CA GLY A 323 26.17 -1.31 3.09
C GLY A 323 25.11 -0.32 3.56
N LYS A 324 24.83 0.75 2.79
CA LYS A 324 23.74 1.68 3.12
C LYS A 324 22.39 1.08 2.72
N VAL A 325 21.42 1.19 3.62
CA VAL A 325 20.01 0.90 3.34
C VAL A 325 19.45 2.01 2.46
N VAL A 326 18.73 1.63 1.42
CA VAL A 326 18.07 2.50 0.46
C VAL A 326 16.60 2.10 0.43
N ALA A 327 15.72 3.08 0.62
CA ALA A 327 14.29 2.93 0.46
C ALA A 327 13.86 3.59 -0.85
N TYR A 328 12.94 2.99 -1.57
CA TYR A 328 12.24 3.63 -2.69
C TYR A 328 10.76 3.61 -2.39
N THR A 329 10.06 4.71 -2.60
CA THR A 329 8.62 4.81 -2.32
C THR A 329 7.93 5.69 -3.35
N GLY A 330 6.70 5.36 -3.70
CA GLY A 330 5.86 6.15 -4.62
C GLY A 330 4.83 6.97 -3.86
N HIS A 331 4.49 8.13 -4.42
CA HIS A 331 3.33 8.92 -3.99
C HIS A 331 2.17 8.60 -4.93
N ASP A 332 1.19 7.81 -4.48
CA ASP A 332 0.07 7.37 -5.33
C ASP A 332 -1.01 8.45 -5.43
N GLN A 333 -0.76 9.38 -6.35
CA GLN A 333 -1.70 10.38 -6.79
C GLN A 333 -1.30 10.80 -8.21
N GLU A 334 -2.29 11.25 -9.00
CA GLU A 334 -2.01 11.78 -10.34
C GLU A 334 -0.94 12.88 -10.31
N ASP A 335 -0.01 12.80 -11.26
CA ASP A 335 1.08 13.76 -11.47
C ASP A 335 2.08 13.92 -10.31
N GLU A 336 2.15 12.94 -9.40
CA GLU A 336 3.12 12.88 -8.29
C GLU A 336 4.40 12.05 -8.62
N CYS A 337 5.31 11.94 -7.65
CA CYS A 337 6.69 11.47 -7.86
C CYS A 337 7.03 10.10 -7.22
N ILE A 338 8.20 9.58 -7.61
CA ILE A 338 8.90 8.49 -6.92
C ILE A 338 10.07 9.07 -6.12
N TYR A 339 10.26 8.57 -4.90
CA TYR A 339 11.23 9.06 -3.92
C TYR A 339 12.26 7.97 -3.57
N LYS A 340 13.43 8.41 -3.07
CA LYS A 340 14.57 7.57 -2.66
C LYS A 340 15.31 8.18 -1.48
#